data_AF-A0A3N0ZT64-F1
#
_entry.id   AF-A0A3N0ZT64-F1
#
_cell.length_a   1.000
_cell.length_b   1.000
_cell.length_c   1.000
_cell.angle_alpha   90.00
_cell.angle_beta   90.00
_cell.angle_gamma   90.00
#
_symmetry.space_group_name_H-M   'P 1'
#
loop_
_entity.id
_entity.type
_entity.pdbx_description
1 polymer ?
#
loop_
_entity_poly.entity_id
_entity_poly.type
_entity_poly.pdbx_seq_one_letter_code
_entity_poly.pdbx_strand_id
1 'polypeptide(L)'
;MRDYLIIVILSVLFGFVLAYLFFQKNLIQRAEEGFTQKADTIVKIVPSEPLIIERVKTKIIYTGDTIVQTKPFVAMVDTVVKQDTIFAKYEFPENLFSLNLRRSDDTLRTVMIKTEIMKSESKNWWKSPAVAVAGLVVGYLLRNYIR
;
A
#
# COMPACT_ATOMS: atom_id res chain seq x y z
N MET A 1 36.01 -40.23 42.77
CA MET A 1 36.19 -38.92 42.08
C MET A 1 35.83 -38.98 40.61
N ARG A 2 36.27 -40.00 39.86
CA ARG A 2 35.99 -40.17 38.42
C ARG A 2 34.50 -40.22 38.07
N ASP A 3 33.67 -40.84 38.90
CA ASP A 3 32.23 -41.00 38.62
C ASP A 3 31.45 -39.68 38.75
N TYR A 4 31.86 -38.79 39.65
CA TYR A 4 31.25 -37.46 39.77
C TYR A 4 31.60 -36.55 38.60
N LEU A 5 32.81 -36.69 38.04
CA LEU A 5 33.20 -35.97 36.81
C LEU A 5 32.34 -36.39 35.61
N ILE A 6 32.06 -37.68 35.48
CA ILE A 6 31.22 -38.21 34.38
C ILE A 6 29.79 -37.66 34.48
N ILE A 7 29.21 -37.60 35.68
CA ILE A 7 27.86 -37.06 35.90
C ILE A 7 27.79 -35.56 35.55
N VAL A 8 28.82 -34.78 35.93
CA VAL A 8 28.88 -33.36 35.59
C VAL A 8 28.96 -33.17 34.08
N ILE A 9 29.82 -33.92 33.39
CA ILE A 9 29.96 -33.85 31.92
C ILE A 9 28.64 -34.20 31.24
N LEU A 10 27.96 -35.27 31.65
CA LEU A 10 26.66 -35.67 31.10
C LEU A 10 25.58 -34.61 31.33
N SER A 11 25.56 -33.96 32.50
CA SER A 11 24.58 -32.91 32.80
C SER A 11 24.75 -31.66 31.91
N VAL A 12 26.01 -31.28 31.62
CA VAL A 12 26.32 -30.15 30.73
C VAL A 12 25.94 -30.49 29.30
N LEU A 13 26.25 -31.70 28.85
CA LEU A 13 25.93 -32.17 27.50
C LEU A 13 24.41 -32.25 27.29
N PHE A 14 23.67 -32.75 28.28
CA PHE A 14 22.22 -32.79 28.24
C PHE A 14 21.59 -31.40 28.25
N GLY A 15 22.11 -30.48 29.07
CA GLY A 15 21.69 -29.07 29.07
C GLY A 15 21.93 -28.38 27.73
N PHE A 16 23.05 -28.68 27.07
CA PHE A 16 23.38 -28.15 25.75
C PHE A 16 22.41 -28.65 24.67
N VAL A 17 22.06 -29.95 24.69
CA VAL A 17 21.09 -30.54 23.75
C VAL A 17 19.70 -29.92 23.93
N LEU A 18 19.24 -29.77 25.17
CA LEU A 18 17.95 -29.12 25.46
C LEU A 18 17.92 -27.66 25.01
N ALA A 19 19.01 -26.91 25.22
CA ALA A 19 19.14 -25.54 24.75
C ALA A 19 19.10 -25.46 23.22
N TYR A 20 19.77 -26.39 22.53
CA TYR A 20 19.78 -26.47 21.07
C TYR A 20 18.38 -26.75 20.49
N LEU A 21 17.65 -27.71 21.05
CA LEU A 21 16.29 -28.04 20.62
C LEU A 21 15.31 -26.87 20.86
N PHE A 22 15.45 -26.17 22.00
CA PHE A 22 14.63 -24.99 22.28
C PHE A 22 14.96 -23.80 21.36
N PHE A 23 16.21 -23.69 20.90
CA PHE A 23 16.64 -22.65 19.96
C PHE A 23 16.00 -22.84 18.57
N GLN A 24 15.98 -24.07 18.04
CA GLN A 24 15.41 -24.37 16.73
C GLN A 24 13.90 -24.06 16.67
N LYS A 25 13.15 -24.40 17.73
CA LYS A 25 11.70 -24.14 17.79
C LYS A 25 11.37 -22.65 17.81
N ASN A 26 12.16 -21.83 18.51
CA ASN A 26 11.94 -20.39 18.59
C ASN A 26 12.32 -19.63 17.31
N LEU A 27 13.26 -20.14 16.51
CA LEU A 27 13.62 -19.54 15.23
C LEU A 27 12.49 -19.64 14.21
N ILE A 28 11.78 -20.77 14.20
CA ILE A 28 10.67 -21.01 13.26
C ILE A 28 9.47 -20.12 13.63
N GLN A 29 9.11 -20.02 14.92
CA GLN A 29 8.02 -19.14 15.37
C GLN A 29 8.31 -17.65 15.13
N ARG A 30 9.55 -17.19 15.29
CA ARG A 30 9.92 -15.80 15.02
C ARG A 30 9.86 -15.40 13.55
N ALA A 31 9.97 -16.34 12.63
CA ALA A 31 9.82 -16.07 11.20
C ALA A 31 8.36 -15.78 10.82
N GLU A 32 7.39 -16.32 11.59
CA GLU A 32 5.96 -16.19 11.31
C GLU A 32 5.33 -14.96 11.98
N GLU A 33 5.82 -14.52 13.15
CA GLU A 33 5.22 -13.43 13.93
C GLU A 33 5.48 -12.00 13.40
N GLY A 34 6.25 -11.84 12.31
CA GLY A 34 6.77 -10.53 11.87
C GLY A 34 6.04 -9.82 10.73
N PHE A 35 5.03 -10.43 10.11
CA PHE A 35 4.44 -9.90 8.86
C PHE A 35 2.96 -9.54 9.02
N THR A 36 2.67 -8.33 9.50
CA THR A 36 1.33 -7.75 9.37
C THR A 36 1.28 -6.87 8.12
N GLN A 37 0.68 -7.37 7.04
CA GLN A 37 0.38 -6.54 5.87
C GLN A 37 -0.87 -5.69 6.13
N LYS A 38 -0.71 -4.37 6.20
CA LYS A 38 -1.85 -3.42 6.21
C LYS A 38 -1.98 -2.80 4.82
N ALA A 39 -3.18 -2.89 4.24
CA ALA A 39 -3.50 -2.30 2.95
C ALA A 39 -4.29 -1.00 3.14
N ASP A 40 -3.72 0.13 2.72
CA ASP A 40 -4.40 1.43 2.72
C ASP A 40 -4.80 1.80 1.28
N THR A 41 -6.07 2.18 1.08
CA THR A 41 -6.56 2.66 -0.21
C THR A 41 -6.51 4.18 -0.23
N ILE A 42 -5.73 4.78 -1.15
CA ILE A 42 -5.73 6.23 -1.36
C ILE A 42 -6.44 6.53 -2.69
N VAL A 43 -7.47 7.38 -2.63
CA VAL A 43 -8.19 7.85 -3.82
C VAL A 43 -7.50 9.10 -4.34
N LYS A 44 -6.90 9.03 -5.53
CA LYS A 44 -6.33 10.20 -6.21
C LYS A 44 -7.31 10.68 -7.28
N ILE A 45 -7.83 11.89 -7.09
CA ILE A 45 -8.69 12.56 -8.07
C ILE A 45 -7.76 13.20 -9.12
N VAL A 46 -7.94 12.88 -10.39
CA VAL A 46 -7.22 13.53 -11.49
C VAL A 46 -8.19 14.51 -12.16
N PRO A 47 -7.94 15.83 -12.06
CA PRO A 47 -8.84 16.80 -12.67
C PRO A 47 -8.75 16.74 -14.20
N SER A 48 -9.90 16.78 -14.86
CA SER A 48 -9.98 16.84 -16.33
C SER A 48 -9.94 18.29 -16.82
N GLU A 49 -8.99 18.63 -17.69
CA GLU A 49 -8.93 19.97 -18.30
C GLU A 49 -10.10 20.18 -19.28
N PRO A 50 -10.80 21.33 -19.22
CA PRO A 50 -11.89 21.62 -20.14
C PRO A 50 -11.35 21.96 -21.54
N LEU A 51 -12.02 21.44 -22.58
CA LEU A 51 -11.75 21.81 -23.97
C LEU A 51 -12.64 23.00 -24.34
N ILE A 52 -12.03 24.15 -24.56
CA ILE A 52 -12.73 25.39 -24.89
C ILE A 52 -12.29 25.87 -26.29
N ILE A 53 -13.26 26.00 -27.19
CA ILE A 53 -13.11 26.59 -28.51
C ILE A 53 -13.98 27.84 -28.54
N GLU A 54 -13.36 29.02 -28.56
CA GLU A 54 -14.07 30.29 -28.53
C GLU A 54 -14.18 30.91 -29.92
N ARG A 55 -15.42 31.15 -30.36
CA ARG A 55 -15.78 32.00 -31.51
C ARG A 55 -14.91 31.78 -32.75
N VAL A 56 -14.73 30.53 -33.16
CA VAL A 56 -13.98 30.18 -34.36
C VAL A 56 -14.84 30.39 -35.59
N LYS A 57 -14.29 31.06 -36.61
CA LYS A 57 -14.95 31.25 -37.90
C LYS A 57 -14.99 29.92 -38.65
N THR A 58 -16.19 29.42 -38.90
CA THR A 58 -16.39 28.13 -39.57
C THR A 58 -16.47 28.28 -41.08
N LYS A 59 -15.98 27.28 -41.82
CA LYS A 59 -16.12 27.20 -43.28
C LYS A 59 -17.46 26.55 -43.60
N ILE A 60 -18.36 27.27 -44.25
CA ILE A 60 -19.58 26.69 -44.79
C ILE A 60 -19.23 25.92 -46.06
N ILE A 61 -19.70 24.68 -46.16
CA ILE A 61 -19.66 23.89 -47.39
C ILE A 61 -21.10 23.77 -47.89
N TYR A 62 -21.37 24.33 -49.07
CA TYR A 62 -22.67 24.22 -49.73
C TYR A 62 -22.67 22.93 -50.56
N THR A 63 -23.57 22.01 -50.26
CA THR A 63 -23.68 20.70 -50.93
C THR A 63 -24.74 20.66 -52.03
N GLY A 64 -25.42 21.78 -52.32
CA GLY A 64 -26.43 21.88 -53.37
C GLY A 64 -26.42 23.24 -54.06
N ASP A 65 -27.07 23.31 -55.22
CA ASP A 65 -27.04 24.47 -56.12
C ASP A 65 -27.89 25.67 -55.66
N THR A 66 -28.61 25.53 -54.54
CA THR A 66 -29.49 26.58 -54.01
C THR A 66 -28.92 27.18 -52.73
N ILE A 67 -28.63 28.49 -52.77
CA ILE A 67 -28.27 29.27 -51.57
C ILE A 67 -29.58 29.70 -50.88
N VAL A 68 -29.92 29.03 -49.78
CA VAL A 68 -31.07 29.42 -48.95
C VAL A 68 -30.65 30.62 -48.10
N GLN A 69 -31.20 31.80 -48.39
CA GLN A 69 -31.03 32.98 -47.53
C GLN A 69 -31.87 32.80 -46.26
N THR A 70 -31.21 32.40 -45.17
CA THR A 70 -31.82 32.32 -43.84
C THR A 70 -31.70 33.65 -43.10
N LYS A 71 -32.68 33.97 -42.27
CA LYS A 71 -32.58 35.11 -41.33
C LYS A 71 -31.43 34.85 -40.34
N PRO A 72 -30.78 35.91 -39.79
CA PRO A 72 -29.84 35.75 -38.69
C PRO A 72 -30.44 34.90 -37.55
N PHE A 73 -29.69 33.92 -37.08
CA PHE A 73 -30.13 33.03 -36.01
C PHE A 73 -28.96 32.59 -35.14
N VAL A 74 -29.29 32.18 -33.92
CA VAL A 74 -28.35 31.57 -32.98
C VAL A 74 -28.87 30.18 -32.65
N ALA A 75 -28.07 29.15 -32.94
CA ALA A 75 -28.34 27.79 -32.52
C ALA A 75 -27.48 27.48 -31.29
N MET A 76 -28.10 27.01 -30.21
CA MET A 76 -27.41 26.71 -28.96
C MET A 76 -27.84 25.35 -28.44
N VAL A 77 -26.87 24.58 -27.96
CA VAL A 77 -27.06 23.31 -27.27
C VAL A 77 -26.32 23.40 -25.95
N ASP A 78 -27.03 23.18 -24.86
CA ASP A 78 -26.48 23.06 -23.51
C ASP A 78 -27.02 21.78 -22.90
N THR A 79 -26.15 20.80 -22.69
CA THR A 79 -26.55 19.47 -22.27
C THR A 79 -25.50 18.79 -21.41
N VAL A 80 -25.94 17.84 -20.60
CA VAL A 80 -25.09 16.99 -19.76
C VAL A 80 -25.20 15.55 -20.22
N VAL A 81 -24.08 14.96 -20.63
CA VAL A 81 -24.00 13.58 -21.13
C VAL A 81 -22.97 12.82 -20.29
N LYS A 82 -23.42 11.78 -19.57
CA LYS A 82 -22.53 10.92 -18.75
C LYS A 82 -21.63 11.72 -17.78
N GLN A 83 -22.20 12.72 -17.09
CA GLN A 83 -21.51 13.64 -16.16
C GLN A 83 -20.61 14.70 -16.84
N ASP A 84 -20.42 14.64 -18.16
CA ASP A 84 -19.75 15.68 -18.92
C ASP A 84 -20.75 16.78 -19.31
N THR A 85 -20.33 18.05 -19.23
CA THR A 85 -21.11 19.20 -19.70
C THR A 85 -20.65 19.60 -21.09
N ILE A 86 -21.59 19.71 -22.02
CA ILE A 86 -21.38 20.10 -23.41
C ILE A 86 -22.19 21.36 -23.68
N PHE A 87 -21.49 22.44 -24.01
CA PHE A 87 -22.09 23.69 -24.47
C PHE A 87 -21.59 23.97 -25.89
N ALA A 88 -22.51 24.12 -26.85
CA ALA A 88 -22.20 24.47 -28.22
C ALA A 88 -23.08 25.64 -28.67
N LYS A 89 -22.48 26.63 -29.32
CA LYS A 89 -23.17 27.82 -29.84
C LYS A 89 -22.72 28.10 -31.26
N TYR A 90 -23.67 28.35 -32.14
CA TYR A 90 -23.43 28.77 -33.52
C TYR A 90 -24.20 30.06 -33.82
N GLU A 91 -23.50 31.06 -34.36
CA GLU A 91 -24.03 32.38 -34.69
C GLU A 91 -23.97 32.61 -36.21
N PHE A 92 -25.14 32.75 -36.84
CA PHE A 92 -25.30 33.11 -38.25
C PHE A 92 -25.74 34.58 -38.36
N PRO A 93 -25.21 35.40 -39.30
CA PRO A 93 -24.39 35.04 -40.48
C PRO A 93 -22.87 35.09 -40.28
N GLU A 94 -22.39 35.47 -39.09
CA GLU A 94 -20.95 35.62 -38.82
C GLU A 94 -20.18 34.28 -38.89
N ASN A 95 -20.91 33.16 -38.81
CA ASN A 95 -20.41 31.79 -38.84
C ASN A 95 -19.46 31.49 -37.69
N LEU A 96 -19.73 32.09 -36.54
CA LEU A 96 -18.96 31.87 -35.33
C LEU A 96 -19.48 30.61 -34.63
N PHE A 97 -18.56 29.69 -34.35
CA PHE A 97 -18.82 28.49 -33.57
C PHE A 97 -18.06 28.56 -32.26
N SER A 98 -18.75 28.26 -31.17
CA SER A 98 -18.15 28.11 -29.84
C SER A 98 -18.51 26.74 -29.27
N LEU A 99 -17.54 26.05 -28.70
CA LEU A 99 -17.71 24.75 -28.06
C LEU A 99 -16.98 24.77 -26.72
N ASN A 100 -17.68 24.40 -25.66
CA ASN A 100 -17.11 24.18 -24.34
C ASN A 100 -17.51 22.77 -23.90
N LEU A 101 -16.50 21.93 -23.74
CA LEU A 101 -16.62 20.57 -23.25
C LEU A 101 -15.90 20.47 -21.92
N ARG A 102 -16.67 20.29 -20.85
CA ARG A 102 -16.15 20.05 -19.51
C ARG A 102 -16.39 18.60 -19.15
N ARG A 103 -15.31 17.83 -18.98
CA ARG A 103 -15.40 16.45 -18.51
C ARG A 103 -15.47 16.39 -17.00
N SER A 104 -16.17 15.40 -16.46
CA SER A 104 -16.10 15.09 -15.04
C SER A 104 -14.71 14.57 -14.66
N ASP A 105 -14.31 14.78 -13.41
CA ASP A 105 -13.05 14.27 -12.89
C ASP A 105 -13.08 12.74 -12.81
N ASP A 106 -11.98 12.10 -13.20
CA ASP A 106 -11.85 10.65 -13.09
C ASP A 106 -11.18 10.27 -11.76
N THR A 107 -11.68 9.21 -11.13
CA THR A 107 -11.14 8.72 -9.84
C THR A 107 -10.25 7.51 -10.09
N LEU A 108 -8.94 7.73 -10.17
CA LEU A 108 -7.98 6.64 -10.23
C LEU A 108 -7.74 6.10 -8.81
N ARG A 109 -8.16 4.85 -8.57
CA ARG A 109 -7.90 4.13 -7.31
C ARG A 109 -6.51 3.51 -7.35
N THR A 110 -5.59 4.01 -6.52
CA THR A 110 -4.26 3.42 -6.37
C THR A 110 -4.12 2.80 -4.98
N VAL A 111 -3.88 1.49 -4.92
CA VAL A 111 -3.63 0.77 -3.66
C VAL A 111 -2.14 0.89 -3.34
N MET A 112 -1.78 1.52 -2.21
CA MET A 112 -0.41 1.52 -1.71
C MET A 112 -0.26 0.46 -0.62
N ILE A 113 0.55 -0.56 -0.90
CA ILE A 113 0.88 -1.60 0.09
C ILE A 113 2.07 -1.09 0.92
N LYS A 114 1.83 -0.78 2.19
CA LYS A 114 2.90 -0.43 3.14
C LYS A 114 3.25 -1.67 3.96
N THR A 115 4.48 -2.15 3.79
CA THR A 115 5.03 -3.23 4.61
C THR A 115 5.63 -2.63 5.88
N GLU A 116 4.90 -2.63 6.99
CA GLU A 116 5.46 -2.31 8.31
C GLU A 116 6.22 -3.53 8.84
N ILE A 117 7.56 -3.48 8.80
CA ILE A 117 8.39 -4.47 9.48
C ILE A 117 8.34 -4.13 10.97
N MET A 118 7.48 -4.81 11.72
CA MET A 118 7.50 -4.70 13.18
C MET A 118 8.83 -5.27 13.67
N LYS A 119 9.71 -4.41 14.19
CA LYS A 119 10.89 -4.84 14.94
C LYS A 119 10.40 -5.59 16.17
N SER A 120 10.38 -6.92 16.10
CA SER A 120 10.16 -7.76 17.28
C SER A 120 11.18 -7.31 18.34
N GLU A 121 10.70 -6.89 19.51
CA GLU A 121 11.58 -6.60 20.64
C GLU A 121 12.55 -7.76 20.82
N SER A 122 13.85 -7.49 20.72
CA SER A 122 14.90 -8.50 20.80
C SER A 122 14.92 -9.07 22.21
N LYS A 123 14.06 -10.06 22.48
CA LYS A 123 14.04 -10.79 23.74
C LYS A 123 15.43 -11.40 23.95
N ASN A 124 16.18 -10.84 24.89
CA ASN A 124 17.59 -11.13 25.17
C ASN A 124 17.82 -12.64 25.27
N TRP A 125 18.34 -13.22 24.19
CA TRP A 125 18.50 -14.65 23.99
C TRP A 125 19.46 -15.31 24.99
N TRP A 126 20.35 -14.53 25.59
CA TRP A 126 21.32 -14.99 26.58
C TRP A 126 20.74 -15.16 27.99
N LYS A 127 19.55 -14.60 28.29
CA LYS A 127 18.96 -14.65 29.64
C LYS A 127 18.63 -16.10 30.05
N SER A 128 18.03 -16.88 29.16
CA SER A 128 17.64 -18.27 29.44
C SER A 128 18.83 -19.19 29.77
N PRO A 129 19.90 -19.24 28.95
CA PRO A 129 21.07 -20.05 29.29
C PRO A 129 21.81 -19.52 30.53
N ALA A 130 21.88 -18.22 30.74
CA ALA A 130 22.52 -17.65 31.93
C ALA A 130 21.82 -18.07 33.23
N VAL A 131 20.47 -18.06 33.25
CA VAL A 131 19.68 -18.53 34.40
C VAL A 131 19.90 -20.02 34.65
N ALA A 132 19.96 -20.84 33.59
CA ALA A 132 20.20 -22.27 33.73
C ALA A 132 21.59 -22.57 34.32
N VAL A 133 22.64 -21.89 33.84
CA VAL A 133 24.00 -22.03 34.37
C VAL A 133 24.08 -21.57 35.82
N ALA A 134 23.46 -20.44 36.16
CA ALA A 134 23.42 -19.94 37.53
C ALA A 134 22.75 -20.95 38.49
N GLY A 135 21.63 -21.56 38.08
CA GLY A 135 20.95 -22.59 38.87
C GLY A 135 21.81 -23.82 39.13
N LEU A 136 22.59 -24.26 38.14
CA LEU A 136 23.52 -25.39 38.29
C LEU A 136 24.66 -25.08 39.26
N VAL A 137 25.24 -23.87 39.19
CA VAL A 137 26.30 -23.44 40.11
C VAL A 137 25.79 -23.38 41.55
N VAL A 138 24.62 -22.77 41.76
CA VAL A 138 23.99 -22.70 43.10
C VAL A 138 23.67 -24.10 43.64
N GLY A 139 23.11 -24.98 42.81
CA GLY A 139 22.82 -26.36 43.20
C GLY A 139 24.06 -27.15 43.58
N TYR A 140 25.17 -26.96 42.86
CA TYR A 140 26.46 -27.58 43.19
C TYR A 140 27.00 -27.08 44.54
N LEU A 141 26.95 -25.78 44.79
CA LEU A 141 27.41 -25.19 46.05
C LEU A 141 26.59 -25.68 47.25
N LEU A 142 25.26 -25.72 47.13
CA LEU A 142 24.38 -26.23 48.18
C LEU A 142 24.65 -27.70 48.49
N ARG A 143 24.84 -28.53 47.45
CA ARG A 143 25.19 -29.95 47.62
C ARG A 143 26.51 -30.15 48.37
N ASN A 144 27.50 -29.29 48.14
CA ASN A 144 28.79 -29.36 48.81
C ASN A 144 28.77 -28.79 50.23
N TYR A 145 27.79 -27.95 50.57
CA TYR A 145 27.62 -27.38 51.90
C TYR A 145 26.81 -28.30 52.84
N ILE A 146 25.90 -29.12 52.28
CA ILE A 146 25.02 -30.03 53.04
C ILE A 146 25.68 -31.41 53.27
N ARG A 147 26.89 -31.64 52.75
CA ARG A 147 27.68 -32.86 52.94
C ARG A 147 28.89 -32.59 53.82
#